data_AF-A0A6N2ANT0-F1
#
_entry.id   AF-A0A6N2ANT0-F1
#
_cell.length_a   1.000
_cell.length_b   1.000
_cell.length_c   1.000
_cell.angle_alpha   90.00
_cell.angle_beta   90.00
_cell.angle_gamma   90.00
#
_symmetry.space_group_name_H-M   'P 1'
#
loop_
_entity.id
_entity.type
_entity.pdbx_description
1 polymer ?
#
loop_
_entity_poly.entity_id
_entity_poly.type
_entity_poly.pdbx_seq_one_letter_code
_entity_poly.pdbx_strand_id
1 'polypeptide(L)'
;MPLLPKWFLLITYIFTFVQVSAVSLTYLQPTNIVLEKRFSDPKKDEFSIRNVVPRLISRSLSVIIATTLPAMLPFFGDIMALFGAFGCIPLDFILPMVFYNVTFKPSRKSIIFWVNTIIAFVSTVLSLVGAVASVRQMVLDANTYSLFVNM
;
A
#
# COMPACT_ATOMS: atom_id res chain seq x y z
N MET A 1 -8.03 29.57 -12.45
CA MET A 1 -6.74 30.05 -11.90
C MET A 1 -6.20 28.96 -11.00
N PRO A 2 -4.92 28.56 -11.08
CA PRO A 2 -4.39 27.59 -10.12
C PRO A 2 -4.53 28.20 -8.71
N LEU A 3 -5.22 27.50 -7.81
CA LEU A 3 -5.50 27.95 -6.45
C LEU A 3 -4.24 28.08 -5.58
N LEU A 4 -3.08 27.62 -6.09
CA LEU A 4 -1.81 27.53 -5.38
C LEU A 4 -0.64 28.19 -6.16
N PRO A 5 0.31 28.85 -5.48
CA PRO A 5 1.53 29.38 -6.09
C PRO A 5 2.40 28.30 -6.75
N LYS A 6 3.03 28.62 -7.89
CA LYS A 6 3.88 27.67 -8.64
C LYS A 6 5.06 27.11 -7.81
N TRP A 7 5.69 27.94 -6.98
CA TRP A 7 6.79 27.52 -6.10
C TRP A 7 6.36 26.46 -5.09
N PHE A 8 5.14 26.57 -4.57
CA PHE A 8 4.60 25.61 -3.62
C PHE A 8 4.37 24.26 -4.31
N LEU A 9 3.80 24.25 -5.52
CA LEU A 9 3.63 23.02 -6.30
C LEU A 9 4.98 22.33 -6.58
N LEU A 10 6.01 23.10 -6.94
CA LEU A 10 7.35 22.55 -7.17
C LEU A 10 7.90 21.86 -5.93
N ILE A 11 7.78 22.50 -4.75
CA ILE A 11 8.23 21.92 -3.48
C ILE A 11 7.46 20.62 -3.19
N THR A 12 6.13 20.61 -3.38
CA THR A 12 5.32 19.40 -3.19
C THR A 12 5.79 18.26 -4.09
N TYR A 13 6.02 18.51 -5.39
CA TYR A 13 6.50 17.46 -6.29
C TYR A 13 7.87 16.91 -5.89
N ILE A 14 8.79 17.78 -5.49
CA ILE A 14 10.12 17.36 -5.02
C ILE A 14 9.99 16.48 -3.78
N PHE A 15 9.19 16.89 -2.79
CA PHE A 15 9.02 16.13 -1.55
C PHE A 15 8.32 14.80 -1.79
N THR A 16 7.26 14.77 -2.60
CA THR A 16 6.58 13.53 -2.97
C THR A 16 7.54 12.58 -3.69
N PHE A 17 8.35 13.07 -4.63
CA PHE A 17 9.33 12.25 -5.34
C PHE A 17 10.38 11.65 -4.39
N VAL A 18 10.96 12.47 -3.51
CA VAL A 18 11.96 12.03 -2.54
C VAL A 18 11.37 11.02 -1.56
N GLN A 19 10.18 11.31 -1.00
CA GLN A 19 9.52 10.43 -0.05
C GLN A 19 9.17 9.08 -0.69
N VAL A 20 8.55 9.07 -1.88
CA VAL A 20 8.17 7.83 -2.58
C VAL A 20 9.41 7.00 -2.92
N SER A 21 10.51 7.64 -3.34
CA SER A 21 11.77 6.96 -3.61
C SER A 21 12.32 6.26 -2.37
N ALA A 22 12.39 6.97 -1.23
CA ALA A 22 12.88 6.41 0.02
C ALA A 22 11.99 5.24 0.50
N VAL A 23 10.68 5.44 0.48
CA VAL A 23 9.68 4.44 0.92
C VAL A 23 9.71 3.19 0.04
N SER A 24 9.86 3.35 -1.28
CA SER A 24 9.96 2.21 -2.21
C SER A 24 11.17 1.33 -1.92
N LEU A 25 12.33 1.94 -1.62
CA LEU A 25 13.54 1.19 -1.28
C LEU A 25 13.37 0.40 0.03
N THR A 26 12.76 1.00 1.05
CA THR A 26 12.54 0.34 2.34
C THR A 26 11.51 -0.78 2.25
N TYR A 27 10.38 -0.56 1.57
CA TYR A 27 9.32 -1.57 1.47
C TYR A 27 9.66 -2.73 0.53
N LEU A 28 10.51 -2.53 -0.49
CA LEU A 28 10.97 -3.63 -1.33
C LEU A 28 12.02 -4.51 -0.64
N GLN A 29 12.64 -4.06 0.45
CA GLN A 29 13.73 -4.79 1.10
C GLN A 29 13.35 -6.22 1.53
N PRO A 30 12.22 -6.46 2.22
CA PRO A 30 11.82 -7.83 2.59
C PRO A 30 11.57 -8.71 1.37
N THR A 31 10.89 -8.17 0.35
CA THR A 31 10.62 -8.88 -0.91
C THR A 31 11.91 -9.24 -1.63
N ASN A 32 12.85 -8.30 -1.71
CA ASN A 32 14.16 -8.53 -2.32
C ASN A 32 14.93 -9.64 -1.60
N ILE A 33 14.90 -9.68 -0.26
CA ILE A 33 15.54 -10.75 0.51
C ILE A 33 14.92 -12.12 0.18
N VAL A 34 13.59 -12.19 0.07
CA VAL A 34 12.89 -13.44 -0.28
C VAL A 34 13.21 -13.88 -1.70
N LEU A 35 13.17 -12.95 -2.67
CA LEU A 35 13.50 -13.23 -4.07
C LEU A 35 14.96 -13.67 -4.20
N GLU A 36 15.87 -12.97 -3.53
CA GLU A 36 17.29 -13.29 -3.58
C GLU A 36 17.58 -14.65 -2.96
N LYS A 37 16.99 -15.00 -1.81
CA LYS A 37 17.10 -16.35 -1.25
C LYS A 37 16.59 -17.43 -2.20
N ARG A 38 15.62 -17.11 -3.05
CA ARG A 38 15.04 -18.04 -4.02
C ARG A 38 15.89 -18.21 -5.28
N PHE A 39 16.60 -17.17 -5.71
CA PHE A 39 17.33 -17.15 -6.99
C PHE A 39 18.85 -17.21 -6.86
N SER A 40 19.42 -16.87 -5.70
CA SER A 40 20.86 -16.88 -5.47
C SER A 40 21.37 -18.26 -5.05
N ASP A 41 22.60 -18.58 -5.45
CA ASP A 41 23.30 -19.79 -5.04
C ASP A 41 24.02 -19.53 -3.70
N PRO A 42 23.63 -20.21 -2.60
CA PRO A 42 24.23 -19.99 -1.28
C PRO A 42 25.67 -20.48 -1.17
N LYS A 43 26.17 -21.25 -2.16
CA LYS A 43 27.55 -21.76 -2.18
C LYS A 43 28.54 -20.79 -2.84
N LYS A 44 28.05 -19.71 -3.45
CA LYS A 44 28.87 -18.70 -4.13
C LYS A 44 28.84 -17.39 -3.38
N ASP A 45 29.93 -16.63 -3.54
CA ASP A 45 30.04 -15.29 -2.96
C ASP A 45 28.87 -14.40 -3.39
N GLU A 46 28.48 -13.47 -2.52
CA GLU A 46 27.36 -12.56 -2.72
C GLU A 46 27.54 -11.69 -3.97
N PHE A 47 28.77 -11.27 -4.26
CA PHE A 47 29.12 -10.43 -5.40
C PHE A 47 29.55 -11.24 -6.63
N SER A 48 29.41 -12.56 -6.61
CA SER A 48 29.61 -13.38 -7.79
C SER A 48 28.62 -13.00 -8.89
N ILE A 49 29.07 -12.96 -10.15
CA ILE A 49 28.21 -12.69 -11.32
C ILE A 49 26.95 -13.59 -11.31
N ARG A 50 27.07 -14.82 -10.81
CA ARG A 50 25.95 -15.76 -10.69
C ARG A 50 24.84 -15.29 -9.73
N ASN A 51 25.16 -14.48 -8.73
CA ASN A 51 24.21 -13.96 -7.73
C ASN A 51 23.83 -12.50 -8.05
N VAL A 52 24.75 -11.70 -8.59
CA VAL A 52 24.51 -10.30 -8.97
C VAL A 52 23.52 -10.17 -10.12
N VAL A 53 23.60 -11.03 -11.15
CA VAL A 53 22.69 -10.95 -12.32
C VAL A 53 21.23 -11.23 -11.92
N PRO A 54 20.89 -12.34 -11.22
CA PRO A 54 19.52 -12.56 -10.74
C PRO A 54 19.03 -11.48 -9.77
N ARG A 55 19.91 -10.96 -8.92
CA ARG A 55 19.60 -9.82 -8.02
C ARG A 55 19.21 -8.58 -8.82
N LEU A 56 19.97 -8.23 -9.86
CA LEU A 56 19.67 -7.05 -10.68
C LEU A 56 18.36 -7.22 -11.44
N ILE A 57 18.13 -8.40 -12.03
CA ILE A 57 16.90 -8.71 -12.77
C ILE A 57 15.69 -8.66 -11.84
N SER A 58 15.74 -9.34 -10.70
CA SER A 58 14.61 -9.40 -9.75
C SER A 58 14.25 -8.01 -9.20
N ARG A 59 15.24 -7.20 -8.83
CA ARG A 59 15.01 -5.83 -8.35
C ARG A 59 14.44 -4.93 -9.44
N SER A 60 15.00 -4.99 -10.65
CA SER A 60 14.53 -4.17 -11.78
C SER A 60 13.11 -4.55 -12.19
N LEU A 61 12.83 -5.85 -12.32
CA LEU A 61 11.52 -6.35 -12.69
C LEU A 61 10.45 -5.99 -11.66
N SER A 62 10.78 -6.06 -10.37
CA SER A 62 9.87 -5.66 -9.29
C SER A 62 9.44 -4.19 -9.43
N VAL A 63 10.40 -3.28 -9.69
CA VAL A 63 10.11 -1.85 -9.89
C VAL A 63 9.34 -1.60 -11.19
N ILE A 64 9.72 -2.28 -12.28
CA ILE A 64 9.02 -2.14 -13.57
C ILE A 64 7.55 -2.56 -13.45
N ILE A 65 7.26 -3.71 -12.83
CA ILE A 65 5.89 -4.18 -12.62
C ILE A 65 5.13 -3.21 -11.70
N ALA A 66 5.75 -2.79 -10.59
CA ALA A 66 5.14 -1.91 -9.60
C ALA A 66 4.85 -0.50 -10.13
N THR A 67 5.53 -0.04 -11.17
CA THR A 67 5.29 1.26 -11.82
C THR A 67 4.39 1.16 -13.04
N THR A 68 4.50 0.09 -13.82
CA THR A 68 3.76 -0.09 -15.07
C THR A 68 2.29 -0.44 -14.81
N LEU A 69 1.99 -1.35 -13.90
CA LEU A 69 0.60 -1.76 -13.62
C LEU A 69 -0.28 -0.58 -13.14
N PRO A 70 0.17 0.26 -12.19
CA PRO A 70 -0.59 1.44 -11.80
C PRO A 70 -0.75 2.46 -12.92
N ALA A 71 0.27 2.64 -13.76
CA ALA A 71 0.22 3.60 -14.87
C ALA A 71 -0.75 3.16 -15.97
N MET A 72 -0.98 1.85 -16.14
CA MET A 72 -1.91 1.31 -17.14
C MET A 72 -3.37 1.36 -16.70
N LEU A 73 -3.65 1.24 -15.40
CA LEU A 73 -5.00 1.11 -14.86
C LEU A 73 -5.50 2.44 -14.29
N PRO A 74 -6.48 3.11 -14.91
CA PRO A 74 -6.97 4.41 -14.42
C PRO A 74 -7.63 4.33 -13.03
N PHE A 75 -8.09 3.13 -12.64
CA PHE A 75 -8.73 2.83 -11.35
C PHE A 75 -7.77 2.21 -10.32
N PHE A 76 -6.44 2.27 -10.55
CA PHE A 76 -5.48 1.72 -9.59
C PHE A 76 -5.58 2.41 -8.21
N GLY A 77 -5.96 3.68 -8.18
CA GLY A 77 -6.27 4.40 -6.93
C GLY A 77 -7.37 3.72 -6.12
N ASP A 78 -8.43 3.26 -6.76
CA ASP A 78 -9.55 2.58 -6.11
C ASP A 78 -9.16 1.17 -5.63
N ILE A 79 -8.31 0.46 -6.38
CA ILE A 79 -7.71 -0.79 -5.92
C ILE A 79 -6.92 -0.56 -4.63
N MET A 80 -6.14 0.53 -4.57
CA MET A 80 -5.38 0.84 -3.37
C MET A 80 -6.27 1.24 -2.20
N ALA A 81 -7.34 1.99 -2.44
CA ALA A 81 -8.32 2.32 -1.43
C ALA A 81 -9.01 1.06 -0.88
N LEU A 82 -9.30 0.08 -1.73
CA LEU A 82 -9.84 -1.22 -1.33
C LEU A 82 -8.87 -1.99 -0.43
N PHE A 83 -7.58 -2.04 -0.77
CA PHE A 83 -6.56 -2.66 0.09
C PHE A 83 -6.39 -1.92 1.42
N GLY A 84 -6.48 -0.59 1.43
CA GLY A 84 -6.49 0.19 2.67
C GLY A 84 -7.70 -0.15 3.55
N ALA A 85 -8.87 -0.32 2.93
CA ALA A 85 -10.11 -0.68 3.62
C ALA A 85 -10.05 -2.07 4.24
N PHE A 86 -9.50 -3.07 3.55
CA PHE A 86 -9.43 -4.45 4.08
C PHE A 86 -8.16 -4.76 4.89
N GLY A 87 -7.04 -4.13 4.55
CA GLY A 87 -5.74 -4.38 5.16
C GLY A 87 -5.45 -3.39 6.25
N CYS A 88 -5.15 -2.15 5.88
CA CYS A 88 -4.66 -1.13 6.82
C CYS A 88 -5.67 -0.83 7.93
N ILE A 89 -6.95 -0.56 7.60
CA ILE A 89 -7.93 -0.18 8.63
C ILE A 89 -8.11 -1.28 9.70
N PRO A 90 -8.36 -2.55 9.32
CA PRO A 90 -8.48 -3.61 10.31
C PRO A 90 -7.18 -3.86 11.09
N LEU A 91 -6.04 -3.90 10.42
CA LEU A 91 -4.76 -4.20 11.06
C LEU A 91 -4.31 -3.10 12.03
N ASP A 92 -4.52 -1.83 11.68
CA ASP A 92 -3.97 -0.69 12.44
C ASP A 92 -4.96 -0.10 13.45
N PHE A 93 -6.27 -0.18 13.20
CA PHE A 93 -7.27 0.48 14.05
C PHE A 93 -8.22 -0.49 14.74
N ILE A 94 -8.56 -1.63 14.12
CA ILE A 94 -9.51 -2.59 14.72
C ILE A 94 -8.77 -3.56 15.63
N LEU A 95 -7.77 -4.27 15.10
CA LEU A 95 -7.07 -5.33 15.82
C LEU A 95 -6.39 -4.84 17.11
N PRO A 96 -5.67 -3.70 17.14
CA PRO A 96 -5.02 -3.26 18.37
C PRO A 96 -6.03 -2.96 19.48
N MET A 97 -7.18 -2.37 19.13
CA MET A 97 -8.25 -2.04 20.08
C MET A 97 -8.93 -3.30 20.62
N VAL A 98 -9.22 -4.27 19.75
CA VAL A 98 -9.79 -5.56 20.12
C VAL A 98 -8.80 -6.36 20.98
N PHE A 99 -7.54 -6.47 20.55
CA PHE A 99 -6.51 -7.19 21.28
C PHE A 99 -6.21 -6.57 22.64
N TYR A 100 -6.20 -5.24 22.75
CA TYR A 100 -6.09 -4.57 24.04
C TYR A 100 -7.22 -4.97 24.97
N ASN A 101 -8.48 -4.89 24.50
CA ASN A 101 -9.64 -5.23 25.31
C ASN A 101 -9.68 -6.71 25.71
N VAL A 102 -9.26 -7.61 24.83
CA VAL A 102 -9.20 -9.07 25.09
C VAL A 102 -8.07 -9.41 26.07
N THR A 103 -6.91 -8.80 25.92
CA THR A 103 -5.70 -9.11 26.70
C THR A 103 -5.77 -8.51 28.10
N PHE A 104 -6.08 -7.22 28.21
CA PHE A 104 -6.05 -6.50 29.48
C PHE A 104 -7.39 -6.51 30.22
N LYS A 105 -8.48 -6.87 29.54
CA LYS A 105 -9.84 -6.97 30.10
C LYS A 105 -10.19 -5.78 31.00
N PRO A 106 -10.08 -4.53 30.50
CA PRO A 106 -10.41 -3.35 31.31
C PRO A 106 -11.86 -3.43 31.76
N SER A 107 -12.15 -2.89 32.94
CA SER A 107 -13.53 -2.83 33.47
C SER A 107 -14.46 -2.19 32.45
N ARG A 108 -15.70 -2.69 32.30
CA ARG A 108 -16.71 -2.13 31.39
C ARG A 108 -17.15 -0.70 31.75
N LYS A 109 -16.82 -0.24 32.95
CA LYS A 109 -17.02 1.15 33.39
C LYS A 109 -15.83 2.05 33.05
N SER A 110 -14.71 1.48 32.60
CA SER A 110 -13.51 2.22 32.24
C SER A 110 -13.72 2.96 30.92
N ILE A 111 -13.27 4.22 30.90
CA ILE A 111 -13.25 5.06 29.70
C ILE A 111 -12.45 4.38 28.57
N ILE A 112 -11.34 3.71 28.92
CA ILE A 112 -10.46 3.03 27.95
C ILE A 112 -11.21 1.93 27.18
N PHE A 113 -12.05 1.16 27.87
CA PHE A 113 -12.85 0.11 27.22
C PHE A 113 -13.79 0.69 26.16
N TRP A 114 -14.48 1.79 26.50
CA TRP A 114 -15.40 2.46 25.60
C TRP A 114 -14.69 3.14 24.42
N VAL A 115 -13.57 3.83 24.67
CA VAL A 115 -12.77 4.45 23.60
C VAL A 115 -12.30 3.38 22.60
N ASN A 116 -11.70 2.29 23.07
CA ASN A 116 -11.25 1.19 22.20
C ASN A 116 -12.42 0.58 21.42
N THR A 117 -13.56 0.39 22.06
CA THR A 117 -14.76 -0.18 21.42
C THR A 117 -15.31 0.76 20.34
N ILE A 118 -15.35 2.06 20.60
CA ILE A 118 -15.81 3.08 19.64
C ILE A 118 -14.85 3.15 18.45
N ILE A 119 -13.54 3.17 18.69
CA ILE A 119 -12.54 3.18 17.61
C ILE A 119 -12.70 1.94 16.73
N ALA A 120 -12.80 0.75 17.33
CA ALA A 120 -13.00 -0.49 16.60
C ALA A 120 -14.29 -0.46 15.78
N PHE A 121 -15.40 0.00 16.36
CA PHE A 121 -16.70 0.08 15.68
C PHE A 121 -16.68 1.07 14.51
N VAL A 122 -16.25 2.32 14.74
CA VAL A 122 -16.18 3.34 13.69
C VAL A 122 -15.24 2.92 12.57
N SER A 123 -14.08 2.34 12.92
CA SER A 123 -13.12 1.84 11.92
C SER A 123 -13.69 0.68 11.11
N THR A 124 -14.50 -0.19 11.72
CA THR A 124 -15.22 -1.27 11.01
C THR A 124 -16.21 -0.69 10.00
N VAL A 125 -17.01 0.31 10.41
CA VAL A 125 -17.94 0.98 9.49
C VAL A 125 -17.18 1.66 8.35
N LEU A 126 -16.09 2.36 8.65
CA LEU A 126 -15.26 3.03 7.65
C LEU A 126 -14.62 2.04 6.68
N SER A 127 -14.14 0.90 7.15
CA SER A 127 -13.61 -0.20 6.33
C SER A 127 -14.68 -0.71 5.36
N LEU A 128 -15.89 -1.00 5.85
CA LEU A 128 -17.00 -1.48 5.00
C LEU A 128 -17.42 -0.45 3.96
N VAL A 129 -17.63 0.79 4.37
CA VAL A 129 -18.02 1.88 3.46
C VAL A 129 -16.93 2.14 2.43
N GLY A 130 -15.67 2.19 2.86
CA GLY A 130 -14.51 2.37 1.99
C GLY A 130 -14.38 1.25 0.97
N ALA A 131 -14.58 -0.01 1.38
CA ALA A 131 -14.56 -1.15 0.47
C ALA A 131 -15.68 -1.06 -0.57
N VAL A 132 -16.93 -0.79 -0.16
CA VAL A 132 -18.07 -0.67 -1.09
C VAL A 132 -17.87 0.50 -2.05
N ALA A 133 -17.43 1.66 -1.54
CA ALA A 133 -17.18 2.85 -2.36
C ALA A 133 -16.08 2.58 -3.41
N SER A 134 -14.98 1.95 -3.00
CA SER A 134 -13.86 1.63 -3.89
C SER A 134 -14.28 0.64 -4.98
N VAL A 135 -15.03 -0.42 -4.63
CA VAL A 135 -15.55 -1.38 -5.62
C VAL A 135 -16.51 -0.69 -6.59
N ARG A 136 -17.41 0.16 -6.11
CA ARG A 136 -18.34 0.90 -6.97
C ARG A 136 -17.58 1.80 -7.95
N GLN A 137 -16.59 2.55 -7.46
CA GLN A 137 -15.78 3.45 -8.28
C GLN A 137 -14.98 2.68 -9.33
N MET A 138 -14.33 1.59 -8.92
CA MET A 138 -13.62 0.68 -9.83
C MET A 138 -14.52 0.13 -10.95
N VAL A 139 -15.77 -0.26 -10.64
CA VAL A 139 -16.72 -0.74 -11.66
C VAL A 139 -17.13 0.38 -12.62
N LEU A 140 -17.35 1.60 -12.15
CA LEU A 140 -17.70 2.74 -13.00
C LEU A 140 -16.54 3.12 -13.94
N ASP A 141 -15.33 3.15 -13.41
CA ASP A 141 -14.14 3.51 -14.16
C ASP A 141 -13.73 2.40 -15.13
N ALA A 142 -13.90 1.13 -14.76
CA ALA A 142 -13.68 -0.01 -15.66
C ALA A 142 -14.67 -0.06 -16.82
N ASN A 143 -15.95 0.31 -16.61
CA ASN A 143 -16.94 0.38 -17.69
C ASN A 143 -16.67 1.50 -18.70
N THR A 144 -15.98 2.57 -18.27
CA THR A 144 -15.60 3.70 -19.13
C THR A 144 -14.22 3.47 -19.77
N TYR A 145 -13.47 2.46 -19.29
CA TYR A 145 -12.14 2.15 -19.75
C TYR A 145 -12.16 1.25 -20.98
N SER A 146 -11.64 1.77 -22.09
CA SER A 146 -11.17 0.94 -23.20
C SER A 146 -9.65 1.06 -23.26
N LEU A 147 -8.96 -0.08 -23.06
CA LEU A 147 -7.50 -0.22 -23.11
C LEU A 147 -6.88 0.34 -24.40
N PHE A 148 -7.70 0.35 -25.47
CA PHE A 148 -7.44 1.00 -26.75
C PHE A 148 -8.75 1.67 -27.23
N VAL A 149 -8.96 2.95 -26.95
CA VAL A 149 -9.98 3.73 -27.69
C VAL A 149 -9.47 3.81 -29.14
N ASN A 150 -9.98 2.96 -30.03
CA ASN A 150 -9.78 2.95 -31.48
C ASN A 150 -8.31 2.97 -31.98
N MET A 151 -7.80 1.78 -32.32
CA MET A 151 -7.21 1.59 -33.65
C MET A 151 -8.27 0.97 -34.55
#